data_AF-G4SXJ1-F1
#
_entry.id   AF-G4SXJ1-F1
#
_cell.length_a   1.000
_cell.length_b   1.000
_cell.length_c   1.000
_cell.angle_alpha   90.00
_cell.angle_beta   90.00
_cell.angle_gamma   90.00
#
_symmetry.space_group_name_H-M   'P 1'
#
loop_
_entity.id
_entity.type
_entity.pdbx_description
1 polymer ?
#
loop_
_entity_poly.entity_id
_entity_poly.type
_entity_poly.pdbx_seq_one_letter_code
_entity_poly.pdbx_strand_id
1 'polypeptide(L)'
;MIHQIKALYNDGNGLSERQIASQLGISRNTVSKYLKLSAADISALQEEISRGKKLDDYRDYIIQLLQTYPGLSAVKVLRKLKAKVDDLAVSDRSVRRYIQALKQEISFKQARYYEPVLDMVPGEQCQVDGGELRDVMIGGVATTVYFIVFVLSYSRLMHVSICAKPIDTEMLIRQHDAAFRYFGGMPQECVYDQTKLVVISEVFRELRLNQRFHQYATAAGFTIRACEGYDPESKGKVEAGVKYVKQNALYGETFTDWDALKAHMTDWLDGIANQRRHGTTGQQPAIHYAANEQGHMRAYLTPSCVDATASQARITRKADKTGLIAWQSNKYSVPMAYQCARVAVHEANGVIQISDLSTHKVIAEHAVCLEKGQIIKNRHHYRDMSLRIETLEKDLHELLPSPAVVTQLCALLKASSPKIYKDQLAGAKQVLTEQIKQQGAIPEAVLTRLIDTPRLTASGLKERLEAWRQSVGRSDDSDALSMPPSEQATAAIKQECPLARYRALNGHSAGQGESHAIH
;
A
#
# COMPACT_ATOMS: atom_id res chain seq x y z
N MET A 1 15.96 2.75 61.46
CA MET A 1 17.07 1.87 61.88
C MET A 1 17.24 1.83 63.41
N ILE A 2 17.61 2.93 64.10
CA ILE A 2 17.85 2.91 65.58
C ILE A 2 16.61 2.46 66.38
N HIS A 3 15.42 2.96 66.04
CA HIS A 3 14.16 2.54 66.69
C HIS A 3 13.84 1.05 66.49
N GLN A 4 14.18 0.48 65.33
CA GLN A 4 13.97 -0.95 65.05
C GLN A 4 14.91 -1.83 65.89
N ILE A 5 16.17 -1.39 66.08
CA ILE A 5 17.13 -2.09 66.94
C ILE A 5 16.65 -2.12 68.39
N LYS A 6 16.18 -0.99 68.92
CA LYS A 6 15.66 -0.91 70.30
C LYS A 6 14.37 -1.70 70.48
N ALA A 7 13.46 -1.67 69.51
CA ALA A 7 12.23 -2.45 69.54
C ALA A 7 12.49 -3.97 69.51
N LEU A 8 13.46 -4.43 68.71
CA LEU A 8 13.82 -5.85 68.64
C LEU A 8 14.58 -6.32 69.88
N TYR A 9 15.33 -5.43 70.54
CA TYR A 9 16.05 -5.75 71.78
C TYR A 9 15.13 -5.75 73.02
N ASN A 10 14.09 -4.90 73.01
CA ASN A 10 13.02 -4.84 74.03
C ASN A 10 13.56 -4.87 75.48
N ASP A 11 14.49 -3.97 75.80
CA ASP A 11 15.16 -3.86 77.11
C ASP A 11 15.73 -5.16 77.68
N GLY A 12 16.14 -6.09 76.79
CA GLY A 12 16.74 -7.38 77.16
C GLY A 12 15.77 -8.56 77.18
N ASN A 13 14.48 -8.33 76.97
CA ASN A 13 13.44 -9.37 76.85
C ASN A 13 13.18 -9.79 75.39
N GLY A 14 13.92 -9.21 74.43
CA GLY A 14 13.78 -9.47 73.00
C GLY A 14 14.91 -10.35 72.44
N LEU A 15 15.28 -10.08 71.19
CA LEU A 15 16.33 -10.78 70.48
C LEU A 15 17.73 -10.38 70.96
N SER A 16 18.66 -11.33 70.93
CA SER A 16 20.07 -11.04 71.25
C SER A 16 20.71 -10.10 70.22
N GLU A 17 21.73 -9.33 70.61
CA GLU A 17 22.45 -8.42 69.70
C GLU A 17 22.93 -9.12 68.41
N ARG A 18 23.29 -10.41 68.48
CA ARG A 18 23.73 -11.21 67.32
C ARG A 18 22.59 -11.52 66.36
N GLN A 19 21.40 -11.83 66.89
CA GLN A 19 20.21 -12.09 66.06
C GLN A 19 19.74 -10.80 65.39
N ILE A 20 19.75 -9.68 66.12
CA ILE A 20 19.41 -8.35 65.57
C ILE A 20 20.39 -7.96 64.45
N ALA A 21 21.69 -8.18 64.66
CA ALA A 21 22.72 -7.94 63.64
C ALA A 21 22.48 -8.76 62.37
N SER A 22 22.16 -10.05 62.51
CA SER A 22 21.87 -10.94 61.38
C SER A 22 20.58 -10.57 60.65
N GLN A 23 19.53 -10.17 61.38
CA GLN A 23 18.23 -9.86 60.80
C GLN A 23 18.22 -8.51 60.06
N LEU A 24 18.98 -7.52 60.57
CA LEU A 24 19.08 -6.18 59.98
C LEU A 24 20.29 -6.02 59.04
N GLY A 25 21.15 -7.04 58.91
CA GLY A 25 22.32 -7.01 58.03
C GLY A 25 23.38 -5.98 58.46
N ILE A 26 23.54 -5.74 59.76
CA ILE A 26 24.47 -4.74 60.31
C ILE A 26 25.46 -5.37 61.29
N SER A 27 26.61 -4.72 61.52
CA SER A 27 27.63 -5.25 62.44
C SER A 27 27.12 -5.27 63.89
N ARG A 28 27.51 -6.29 64.66
CA ARG A 28 27.20 -6.37 66.10
C ARG A 28 27.67 -5.13 66.87
N ASN A 29 28.83 -4.58 66.50
CA ASN A 29 29.37 -3.38 67.13
C ASN A 29 28.45 -2.16 66.90
N THR A 30 27.81 -2.09 65.73
CA THR A 30 26.81 -1.06 65.41
C THR A 30 25.54 -1.23 66.23
N VAL A 31 25.06 -2.48 66.41
CA VAL A 31 23.92 -2.78 67.28
C VAL A 31 24.21 -2.37 68.72
N SER A 32 25.34 -2.79 69.28
CA SER A 32 25.72 -2.47 70.66
C SER A 32 25.93 -0.96 70.86
N LYS A 33 26.50 -0.27 69.87
CA LYS A 33 26.62 1.20 69.87
C LYS A 33 25.26 1.88 69.94
N TYR A 34 24.29 1.45 69.14
CA TYR A 34 22.97 2.08 69.07
C TYR A 34 22.03 1.72 70.24
N LEU A 35 22.24 0.57 70.89
CA LEU A 35 21.54 0.22 72.13
C LEU A 35 21.99 1.09 73.32
N LYS A 36 23.28 1.46 73.36
CA LYS A 36 23.86 2.30 74.43
C LYS A 36 23.52 3.79 74.33
N LEU A 37 23.01 4.25 73.18
CA LEU A 37 22.60 5.65 73.02
C LEU A 37 21.34 5.93 73.85
N SER A 38 21.35 7.00 74.64
CA SER A 38 20.15 7.44 75.37
C SER A 38 19.10 8.00 74.40
N ALA A 39 17.85 8.16 74.86
CA ALA A 39 16.83 8.82 74.05
C ALA A 39 17.23 10.27 73.67
N ALA A 40 17.92 10.97 74.58
CA ALA A 40 18.45 12.32 74.33
C ALA A 40 19.52 12.34 73.23
N ASP A 41 20.44 11.36 73.21
CA ASP A 41 21.47 11.27 72.17
C ASP A 41 20.89 10.92 70.80
N ILE A 42 19.80 10.15 70.76
CA ILE A 42 19.10 9.81 69.52
C ILE A 42 18.39 11.04 68.95
N SER A 43 17.74 11.84 69.80
CA SER A 43 17.14 13.11 69.40
C SER A 43 18.19 14.11 68.91
N ALA A 44 19.34 14.23 69.59
CA ALA A 44 20.43 15.09 69.15
C ALA A 44 20.99 14.67 67.77
N LEU A 45 21.13 13.36 67.51
CA LEU A 45 21.53 12.83 66.19
C LEU A 45 20.47 13.09 65.10
N GLN A 46 19.18 13.15 65.45
CA GLN A 46 18.11 13.51 64.51
C GLN A 46 18.08 15.02 64.24
N GLU A 47 18.33 15.84 65.25
CA GLU A 47 18.48 17.30 65.10
C GLU A 47 19.69 17.64 64.23
N GLU A 48 20.83 16.94 64.35
CA GLU A 48 21.98 17.15 63.46
C GLU A 48 21.70 16.88 61.96
N ILE A 49 20.70 16.06 61.62
CA ILE A 49 20.29 15.80 60.22
C ILE A 49 19.50 16.99 59.64
N SER A 50 18.92 17.83 60.51
CA SER A 50 18.15 19.02 60.13
C SER A 50 19.01 20.27 59.88
N ARG A 51 20.34 20.15 59.74
CA ARG A 51 21.20 21.28 59.38
C ARG A 51 20.69 21.94 58.10
N GLY A 52 20.29 23.21 58.22
CA GLY A 52 19.83 24.06 57.12
C GLY A 52 20.79 23.96 55.94
N LYS A 53 20.24 23.71 54.76
CA LYS A 53 21.03 23.67 53.53
C LYS A 53 21.42 25.10 53.21
N LYS A 54 22.65 25.35 52.76
CA LYS A 54 23.12 26.68 52.29
C LYS A 54 22.25 27.34 51.20
N LEU A 55 21.30 26.60 50.61
CA LEU A 55 20.36 27.08 49.60
C LEU A 55 18.98 27.43 50.19
N ASP A 56 18.73 27.12 51.46
CA ASP A 56 17.50 27.46 52.17
C ASP A 56 17.39 28.99 52.32
N ASP A 57 18.50 29.69 52.56
CA ASP A 57 18.57 31.16 52.62
C ASP A 57 18.11 31.86 51.32
N TYR A 58 18.18 31.14 50.19
CA TYR A 58 17.79 31.64 48.86
C TYR A 58 16.53 30.97 48.32
N ARG A 59 15.80 30.22 49.17
CA ARG A 59 14.64 29.43 48.78
C ARG A 59 13.58 30.27 48.07
N ASP A 60 13.21 31.41 48.65
CA ASP A 60 12.13 32.26 48.11
C ASP A 60 12.47 32.85 46.75
N TYR A 61 13.72 33.27 46.56
CA TYR A 61 14.19 33.74 45.26
C TYR A 61 14.19 32.63 44.21
N ILE A 62 14.59 31.40 44.57
CA ILE A 62 14.54 30.24 43.67
C ILE A 62 13.09 29.90 43.32
N ILE A 63 12.17 29.95 44.29
CA ILE A 63 10.73 29.73 44.07
C ILE A 63 10.18 30.76 43.09
N GLN A 64 10.42 32.05 43.33
CA GLN A 64 9.95 33.13 42.45
C GLN A 64 10.50 32.96 41.03
N LEU A 65 11.77 32.59 40.90
CA LEU A 65 12.42 32.37 39.61
C LEU A 65 11.80 31.19 38.84
N LEU A 66 11.47 30.10 39.54
CA LEU A 66 10.86 28.90 38.96
C LEU A 66 9.36 29.06 38.70
N GLN A 67 8.64 29.89 39.48
CA GLN A 67 7.26 30.29 39.18
C GLN A 67 7.19 31.16 37.92
N THR A 68 8.13 32.10 37.79
CA THR A 68 8.21 32.99 36.61
C THR A 68 8.69 32.24 35.37
N TYR A 69 9.61 31.28 35.53
CA TYR A 69 10.20 30.49 34.45
C TYR A 69 10.25 28.99 34.79
N PRO A 70 9.15 28.24 34.60
CA PRO A 70 9.03 26.83 35.03
C PRO A 70 10.05 25.86 34.39
N GLY A 71 10.48 26.16 33.16
CA GLY A 71 11.46 25.38 32.39
C GLY A 71 12.92 25.72 32.68
N LEU A 72 13.21 26.58 33.66
CA LEU A 72 14.58 27.05 33.91
C LEU A 72 15.48 25.92 34.44
N SER A 73 16.65 25.73 33.82
CA SER A 73 17.59 24.68 34.22
C SER A 73 18.31 25.04 35.52
N ALA A 74 18.65 24.02 36.32
CA ALA A 74 19.36 24.20 37.58
C ALA A 74 20.71 24.94 37.43
N VAL A 75 21.38 24.75 36.30
CA VAL A 75 22.63 25.46 35.96
C VAL A 75 22.38 26.96 35.76
N LYS A 76 21.27 27.32 35.10
CA LYS A 76 20.89 28.72 34.88
C LYS A 76 20.37 29.37 36.16
N VAL A 77 19.73 28.61 37.05
CA VAL A 77 19.38 29.05 38.41
C VAL A 77 20.64 29.34 39.22
N LEU A 78 21.63 28.44 39.23
CA LEU A 78 22.91 28.66 39.91
C LEU A 78 23.65 29.89 39.37
N ARG A 79 23.68 30.08 38.04
CA ARG A 79 24.28 31.26 37.42
C ARG A 79 23.59 32.56 37.86
N LYS A 80 22.26 32.56 37.96
CA LYS A 80 21.48 33.71 38.44
C LYS A 80 21.61 33.95 39.95
N LEU A 81 21.91 32.91 40.74
CA LEU A 81 22.22 33.03 42.16
C LEU A 81 23.62 33.63 42.36
N LYS A 82 24.64 33.11 41.67
CA LYS A 82 26.02 33.64 41.72
C LYS A 82 26.13 35.08 41.22
N ALA A 83 25.25 35.52 40.33
CA ALA A 83 25.21 36.91 39.87
C ALA A 83 24.57 37.87 40.90
N LYS A 84 23.88 37.35 41.92
CA LYS A 84 23.23 38.14 42.97
C LYS A 84 23.94 38.04 44.33
N VAL A 85 24.74 37.00 44.53
CA VAL A 85 25.37 36.67 45.80
C VAL A 85 26.86 36.45 45.53
N ASP A 86 27.69 37.32 46.09
CA ASP A 86 29.13 37.12 46.09
C ASP A 86 29.48 35.97 47.06
N ASP A 87 30.29 35.04 46.56
CA ASP A 87 30.84 33.89 47.31
C ASP A 87 29.89 32.73 47.68
N LEU A 88 28.97 32.37 46.77
CA LEU A 88 28.13 31.18 46.93
C LEU A 88 28.90 29.87 46.64
N ALA A 89 29.50 29.28 47.68
CA ALA A 89 30.20 28.00 47.63
C ALA A 89 29.25 26.77 47.66
N VAL A 90 28.52 26.53 46.57
CA VAL A 90 27.75 25.30 46.33
C VAL A 90 28.07 24.66 44.98
N SER A 91 28.07 23.32 44.95
CA SER A 91 28.28 22.55 43.71
C SER A 91 27.00 22.47 42.87
N ASP A 92 27.16 22.30 41.55
CA ASP A 92 26.03 22.10 40.63
C ASP A 92 25.12 20.93 41.03
N ARG A 93 25.70 19.86 41.59
CA ARG A 93 24.97 18.69 42.06
C ARG A 93 24.05 19.03 43.24
N SER A 94 24.51 19.87 44.17
CA SER A 94 23.71 20.31 45.31
C SER A 94 22.53 21.18 44.89
N VAL A 95 22.73 22.09 43.92
CA VAL A 95 21.66 22.93 43.38
C VAL A 95 20.61 22.09 42.63
N ARG A 96 21.04 21.14 41.80
CA ARG A 96 20.13 20.22 41.10
C ARG A 96 19.26 19.44 42.08
N ARG A 97 19.88 18.85 43.11
CA ARG A 97 19.16 18.09 44.14
C ARG A 97 18.19 18.97 44.92
N TYR A 98 18.59 20.20 45.23
CA TYR A 98 17.75 21.16 45.94
C TYR A 98 16.54 21.60 45.11
N ILE A 99 16.73 21.95 43.84
CA ILE A 99 15.64 22.30 42.92
C ILE A 99 14.72 21.09 42.68
N GLN A 100 15.26 19.88 42.59
CA GLN A 100 14.46 18.66 42.46
C GLN A 100 13.56 18.45 43.68
N ALA A 101 14.09 18.64 44.89
CA ALA A 101 13.31 18.58 46.12
C ALA A 101 12.23 19.69 46.17
N LEU A 102 12.58 20.93 45.81
CA LEU A 102 11.60 22.02 45.73
C LEU A 102 10.49 21.73 44.72
N LYS A 103 10.81 21.15 43.55
CA LYS A 103 9.81 20.77 42.52
C LYS A 103 8.89 19.63 42.97
N GLN A 104 9.29 18.85 43.97
CA GLN A 104 8.42 17.84 44.58
C GLN A 104 7.52 18.45 45.66
N GLU A 105 7.99 19.48 46.36
CA GLU A 105 7.28 20.17 47.44
C GLU A 105 6.28 21.23 46.91
N ILE A 106 6.63 21.91 45.83
CA ILE A 106 5.89 23.07 45.29
C ILE A 106 5.59 22.82 43.81
N SER A 107 4.32 22.93 43.43
CA SER A 107 3.92 22.87 42.03
C SER A 107 4.25 24.19 41.33
N PHE A 108 5.29 24.18 40.49
CA PHE A 108 5.68 25.31 39.65
C PHE A 108 5.03 25.30 38.26
N LYS A 109 4.16 24.33 37.98
CA LYS A 109 3.37 24.31 36.75
C LYS A 109 2.20 25.27 36.92
N GLN A 110 1.94 26.12 35.92
CA GLN A 110 0.70 26.89 35.86
C GLN A 110 -0.48 25.93 36.10
N ALA A 111 -1.34 26.26 37.06
CA ALA A 111 -2.60 25.57 37.25
C ALA A 111 -3.40 25.74 35.95
N ARG A 112 -3.59 24.63 35.23
CA ARG A 112 -4.50 24.59 34.10
C ARG A 112 -5.92 24.56 34.64
N TYR A 113 -6.79 25.35 34.02
CA TYR A 113 -8.23 25.17 34.18
C TYR A 113 -8.59 23.84 33.52
N TYR A 114 -9.17 22.94 34.30
CA TYR A 114 -9.70 21.67 33.80
C TYR A 114 -11.21 21.82 33.70
N GLU A 115 -11.74 21.67 32.49
CA GLU A 115 -13.17 21.49 32.27
C GLU A 115 -13.40 20.03 31.86
N PRO A 116 -14.41 19.34 32.42
CA PRO A 116 -14.77 18.01 31.93
C PRO A 116 -15.18 18.09 30.46
N VAL A 117 -14.53 17.31 29.59
CA VAL A 117 -14.93 17.16 28.18
C VAL A 117 -16.28 16.45 28.14
N LEU A 118 -17.36 17.23 28.09
CA LEU A 118 -18.75 16.77 28.13
C LEU A 118 -19.25 16.24 26.77
N ASP A 119 -18.59 16.61 25.67
CA ASP A 119 -19.04 16.28 24.31
C ASP A 119 -18.33 15.03 23.78
N MET A 120 -18.91 13.86 24.05
CA MET A 120 -18.64 12.68 23.24
C MET A 120 -19.95 12.32 22.55
N VAL A 121 -20.13 12.81 21.32
CA VAL A 121 -21.28 12.45 20.49
C VAL A 121 -20.99 11.07 19.87
N PRO A 122 -21.92 10.10 19.99
CA PRO A 122 -21.75 8.80 19.36
C PRO A 122 -21.56 8.91 17.84
N GLY A 123 -20.57 8.20 17.29
CA GLY A 123 -20.33 8.15 15.84
C GLY A 123 -19.64 9.39 15.27
N GLU A 124 -19.33 10.39 16.09
CA GLU A 124 -18.70 11.61 15.60
C GLU A 124 -17.21 11.43 15.35
N GLN A 125 -16.45 10.93 16.33
CA GLN A 125 -14.99 11.01 16.29
C GLN A 125 -14.31 9.65 16.49
N CYS A 126 -13.27 9.39 15.69
CA CYS A 126 -12.30 8.32 15.91
C CYS A 126 -10.89 8.91 16.05
N GLN A 127 -10.10 8.40 16.98
CA GLN A 127 -8.67 8.75 17.09
C GLN A 127 -7.82 7.65 16.45
N VAL A 128 -6.83 8.06 15.66
CA VAL A 128 -5.98 7.17 14.89
C VAL A 128 -4.51 7.47 15.19
N ASP A 129 -3.77 6.47 15.63
CA ASP A 129 -2.35 6.61 15.95
C ASP A 129 -1.54 5.37 15.57
N GLY A 130 -0.28 5.61 15.21
CA GLY A 130 0.66 4.58 14.81
C GLY A 130 1.57 4.15 15.94
N GLY A 131 1.84 2.85 16.03
CA GLY A 131 2.80 2.28 16.95
C GLY A 131 3.76 1.34 16.23
N GLU A 132 4.95 1.18 16.83
CA GLU A 132 5.86 0.10 16.52
C GLU A 132 6.26 -0.64 17.81
N LEU A 133 6.42 -1.96 17.72
CA LEU A 133 7.08 -2.77 18.73
C LEU A 133 8.22 -3.54 18.05
N ARG A 134 9.42 -3.41 18.61
CA ARG A 134 10.62 -4.09 18.13
C ARG A 134 10.79 -5.43 18.84
N ASP A 135 11.60 -6.29 18.25
CA ASP A 135 12.02 -7.57 18.84
C ASP A 135 10.88 -8.55 19.15
N VAL A 136 9.80 -8.51 18.36
CA VAL A 136 8.74 -9.52 18.41
C VAL A 136 9.23 -10.76 17.69
N MET A 137 9.22 -11.92 18.35
CA MET A 137 9.69 -13.17 17.75
C MET A 137 8.60 -13.76 16.84
N ILE A 138 8.86 -13.79 15.54
CA ILE A 138 7.96 -14.35 14.52
C ILE A 138 8.75 -15.35 13.67
N GLY A 139 8.34 -16.61 13.65
CA GLY A 139 9.05 -17.67 12.92
C GLY A 139 10.51 -17.85 13.37
N GLY A 140 10.78 -17.60 14.65
CA GLY A 140 12.13 -17.65 15.22
C GLY A 140 13.02 -16.45 14.87
N VAL A 141 12.49 -15.39 14.24
CA VAL A 141 13.23 -14.18 13.89
C VAL A 141 12.68 -12.97 14.64
N ALA A 142 13.58 -12.21 15.28
CA ALA A 142 13.24 -10.93 15.90
C ALA A 142 12.82 -9.92 14.82
N THR A 143 11.56 -9.52 14.84
CA THR A 143 10.92 -8.70 13.81
C THR A 143 10.30 -7.46 14.43
N THR A 144 10.36 -6.32 13.73
CA THR A 144 9.63 -5.11 14.12
C THR A 144 8.21 -5.18 13.55
N VAL A 145 7.22 -5.06 14.44
CA VAL A 145 5.80 -5.02 14.07
C VAL A 145 5.33 -3.58 14.11
N TYR A 146 4.87 -3.09 12.96
CA TYR A 146 4.24 -1.78 12.82
C TYR A 146 2.73 -1.95 12.86
N PHE A 147 2.02 -1.04 13.51
CA PHE A 147 0.57 -1.13 13.61
C PHE A 147 -0.10 0.24 13.71
N ILE A 148 -1.35 0.32 13.27
CA ILE A 148 -2.23 1.48 13.49
C ILE A 148 -3.35 1.06 14.42
N VAL A 149 -3.61 1.91 15.42
CA VAL A 149 -4.72 1.76 16.37
C VAL A 149 -5.79 2.78 16.03
N PHE A 150 -7.00 2.29 15.86
CA PHE A 150 -8.22 3.10 15.72
C PHE A 150 -9.03 2.96 17.00
N VAL A 151 -9.43 4.07 17.61
CA VAL A 151 -10.27 4.07 18.82
C VAL A 151 -11.43 5.04 18.66
N LEU A 152 -12.66 4.54 18.74
CA LEU A 152 -13.85 5.39 18.76
C LEU A 152 -13.91 6.22 20.04
N SER A 153 -14.10 7.54 19.88
CA SER A 153 -14.04 8.51 20.97
C SER A 153 -15.23 8.44 21.92
N TYR A 154 -16.29 7.69 21.62
CA TYR A 154 -17.44 7.46 22.52
C TYR A 154 -17.37 6.08 23.18
N SER A 155 -17.50 4.99 22.43
CA SER A 155 -17.52 3.63 22.99
C SER A 155 -16.17 3.12 23.51
N ARG A 156 -15.06 3.70 23.03
CA ARG A 156 -13.69 3.13 23.15
C ARG A 156 -13.52 1.80 22.40
N LEU A 157 -14.43 1.46 21.49
CA LEU A 157 -14.23 0.32 20.60
C LEU A 157 -12.94 0.55 19.80
N MET A 158 -12.08 -0.46 19.79
CA MET A 158 -10.80 -0.37 19.12
C MET A 158 -10.64 -1.39 18.00
N HIS A 159 -9.94 -0.97 16.96
CA HIS A 159 -9.45 -1.84 15.90
C HIS A 159 -7.95 -1.63 15.73
N VAL A 160 -7.21 -2.71 15.46
CA VAL A 160 -5.76 -2.66 15.27
C VAL A 160 -5.41 -3.37 13.98
N SER A 161 -4.71 -2.66 13.10
CA SER A 161 -4.15 -3.23 11.88
C SER A 161 -2.64 -3.32 11.99
N ILE A 162 -2.07 -4.48 11.69
CA ILE A 162 -0.63 -4.77 11.80
C ILE A 162 0.05 -4.91 10.43
N CYS A 163 1.36 -4.68 10.36
CA CYS A 163 2.16 -4.84 9.15
C CYS A 163 3.65 -5.07 9.44
N ALA A 164 4.32 -5.75 8.50
CA ALA A 164 5.74 -6.14 8.58
C ALA A 164 6.72 -5.04 8.19
N LYS A 165 6.23 -3.93 7.63
CA LYS A 165 7.04 -2.85 7.08
C LYS A 165 6.52 -1.52 7.59
N PRO A 166 7.36 -0.47 7.62
CA PRO A 166 6.91 0.88 7.94
C PRO A 166 5.68 1.26 7.11
N ILE A 167 4.70 1.87 7.77
CA ILE A 167 3.41 2.20 7.19
C ILE A 167 3.59 3.36 6.21
N ASP A 168 3.25 3.13 4.95
CA ASP A 168 3.14 4.18 3.94
C ASP A 168 1.67 4.64 3.77
N THR A 169 1.45 5.63 2.92
CA THR A 169 0.11 6.19 2.70
C THR A 169 -0.89 5.19 2.13
N GLU A 170 -0.43 4.24 1.30
CA GLU A 170 -1.30 3.24 0.70
C GLU A 170 -1.73 2.18 1.71
N MET A 171 -0.78 1.73 2.53
CA MET A 171 -1.06 0.85 3.64
C MET A 171 -2.02 1.52 4.63
N LEU A 172 -1.79 2.79 4.97
CA LEU A 172 -2.68 3.54 5.85
C LEU A 172 -4.12 3.58 5.32
N ILE A 173 -4.31 3.83 4.02
CA ILE A 173 -5.64 3.83 3.38
C ILE A 173 -6.31 2.44 3.51
N ARG A 174 -5.57 1.35 3.23
CA ARG A 174 -6.10 -0.02 3.37
C ARG A 174 -6.46 -0.35 4.82
N GLN A 175 -5.67 0.13 5.79
CA GLN A 175 -5.94 -0.08 7.21
C GLN A 175 -7.18 0.71 7.68
N HIS A 176 -7.45 1.88 7.08
CA HIS A 176 -8.71 2.59 7.34
C HIS A 176 -9.91 1.84 6.79
N ASP A 177 -9.82 1.30 5.58
CA ASP A 177 -10.89 0.47 5.01
C ASP A 177 -11.17 -0.75 5.90
N ALA A 178 -10.13 -1.47 6.32
CA ALA A 178 -10.27 -2.59 7.25
C ALA A 178 -10.94 -2.17 8.58
N ALA A 179 -10.55 -1.02 9.15
CA ALA A 179 -11.12 -0.51 10.39
C ALA A 179 -12.60 -0.12 10.24
N PHE A 180 -12.98 0.60 9.19
CA PHE A 180 -14.37 1.02 8.97
C PHE A 180 -15.28 -0.18 8.65
N ARG A 181 -14.75 -1.19 7.94
CA ARG A 181 -15.45 -2.46 7.75
C ARG A 181 -15.62 -3.22 9.07
N TYR A 182 -14.60 -3.24 9.92
CA TYR A 182 -14.68 -3.85 11.25
C TYR A 182 -15.72 -3.16 12.15
N PHE A 183 -15.76 -1.84 12.15
CA PHE A 183 -16.80 -1.10 12.86
C PHE A 183 -18.19 -1.30 12.23
N GLY A 184 -18.28 -1.67 10.95
CA GLY A 184 -19.57 -1.73 10.24
C GLY A 184 -20.10 -0.33 9.86
N GLY A 185 -19.22 0.66 9.83
CA GLY A 185 -19.54 2.05 9.54
C GLY A 185 -18.33 2.97 9.73
N MET A 186 -18.53 4.25 9.43
CA MET A 186 -17.48 5.28 9.47
C MET A 186 -17.90 6.42 10.40
N PRO A 187 -16.97 6.96 11.21
CA PRO A 187 -17.22 8.15 12.02
C PRO A 187 -17.33 9.41 11.14
N GLN A 188 -17.84 10.51 11.69
CA GLN A 188 -17.86 11.80 10.99
C GLN A 188 -16.45 12.37 10.77
N GLU A 189 -15.58 12.27 11.77
CA GLU A 189 -14.21 12.74 11.73
C GLU A 189 -13.20 11.71 12.29
N CYS A 190 -12.01 11.71 11.69
CA CYS A 190 -10.86 11.00 12.21
C CYS A 190 -9.78 12.00 12.63
N VAL A 191 -9.28 11.83 13.86
CA VAL A 191 -8.25 12.66 14.48
C VAL A 191 -6.90 11.99 14.37
N TYR A 192 -5.92 12.72 13.87
CA TYR A 192 -4.55 12.24 13.66
C TYR A 192 -3.54 13.11 14.41
N ASP A 193 -2.43 12.49 14.81
CA ASP A 193 -1.20 13.25 15.08
C ASP A 193 -0.66 13.86 13.76
N GLN A 194 0.17 14.90 13.84
CA GLN A 194 0.87 15.56 12.74
C GLN A 194 1.92 14.64 12.08
N THR A 195 1.49 13.47 11.64
CA THR A 195 2.28 12.50 10.91
C THR A 195 2.26 12.89 9.44
N LYS A 196 3.45 12.96 8.82
CA LYS A 196 3.63 13.28 7.39
C LYS A 196 2.84 12.39 6.42
N LEU A 197 2.37 11.24 6.89
CA LEU A 197 1.49 10.34 6.14
C LEU A 197 0.13 10.95 5.85
N VAL A 198 -0.37 11.80 6.76
CA VAL A 198 -1.68 12.46 6.67
C VAL A 198 -1.51 13.97 6.46
N VAL A 199 -0.64 14.61 7.24
CA VAL A 199 -0.39 16.05 7.20
C VAL A 199 1.06 16.31 6.80
N ILE A 200 1.29 16.79 5.58
CA ILE A 200 2.62 17.13 5.05
C ILE A 200 3.22 18.32 5.81
N SER A 201 2.39 19.35 6.07
CA SER A 201 2.76 20.52 6.86
C SER A 201 1.53 21.30 7.29
N GLU A 202 1.62 22.02 8.40
CA GLU A 202 0.61 22.99 8.84
C GLU A 202 1.20 24.40 8.78
N VAL A 203 0.53 25.34 8.12
CA VAL A 203 0.90 26.76 8.10
C VAL A 203 -0.37 27.57 8.35
N PHE A 204 -0.38 28.42 9.38
CA PHE A 204 -1.55 29.23 9.77
C PHE A 204 -2.85 28.43 9.98
N ARG A 205 -2.78 27.20 10.52
CA ARG A 205 -3.91 26.26 10.68
C ARG A 205 -4.48 25.70 9.37
N GLU A 206 -3.87 26.01 8.23
CA GLU A 206 -4.15 25.33 6.97
C GLU A 206 -3.30 24.05 6.89
N LEU A 207 -3.99 22.91 6.88
CA LEU A 207 -3.37 21.60 6.75
C LEU A 207 -3.04 21.36 5.27
N ARG A 208 -1.75 21.25 4.94
CA ARG A 208 -1.34 20.62 3.69
C ARG A 208 -1.40 19.12 3.87
N LEU A 209 -2.50 18.53 3.43
CA LEU A 209 -2.72 17.09 3.51
C LEU A 209 -1.95 16.34 2.41
N ASN A 210 -1.64 15.09 2.68
CA ASN A 210 -1.18 14.18 1.65
C ASN A 210 -2.30 13.99 0.61
N GLN A 211 -2.03 14.34 -0.65
CA GLN A 211 -3.03 14.34 -1.72
C GLN A 211 -3.76 13.00 -1.86
N ARG A 212 -3.03 11.88 -1.77
CA ARG A 212 -3.62 10.54 -1.92
C ARG A 212 -4.53 10.20 -0.74
N PHE A 213 -4.13 10.57 0.47
CA PHE A 213 -4.95 10.36 1.66
C PHE A 213 -6.17 11.27 1.69
N HIS A 214 -6.03 12.53 1.25
CA HIS A 214 -7.14 13.46 1.11
C HIS A 214 -8.17 12.97 0.10
N GLN A 215 -7.73 12.47 -1.07
CA GLN A 215 -8.61 11.84 -2.06
C GLN A 215 -9.40 10.67 -1.48
N TYR A 216 -8.74 9.81 -0.69
CA TYR A 216 -9.41 8.73 0.02
C TYR A 216 -10.45 9.26 1.02
N ALA A 217 -10.10 10.23 1.87
CA ALA A 217 -11.02 10.79 2.85
C ALA A 217 -12.24 11.44 2.21
N THR A 218 -12.06 12.18 1.12
CA THR A 218 -13.16 12.76 0.34
C THR A 218 -14.04 11.69 -0.29
N ALA A 219 -13.44 10.63 -0.85
CA ALA A 219 -14.19 9.54 -1.48
C ALA A 219 -14.94 8.67 -0.46
N ALA A 220 -14.34 8.41 0.71
CA ALA A 220 -14.94 7.71 1.83
C ALA A 220 -16.02 8.56 2.54
N GLY A 221 -15.80 9.88 2.59
CA GLY A 221 -16.75 10.85 3.14
C GLY A 221 -16.53 11.25 4.60
N PHE A 222 -15.34 11.03 5.18
CA PHE A 222 -15.00 11.49 6.54
C PHE A 222 -14.09 12.72 6.53
N THR A 223 -14.15 13.51 7.60
CA THR A 223 -13.32 14.70 7.78
C THR A 223 -11.99 14.35 8.47
N ILE A 224 -10.88 14.87 7.95
CA ILE A 224 -9.57 14.75 8.57
C ILE A 224 -9.38 15.89 9.56
N ARG A 225 -9.12 15.56 10.82
CA ARG A 225 -8.77 16.52 11.86
C ARG A 225 -7.36 16.25 12.39
N ALA A 226 -6.53 17.28 12.47
CA ALA A 226 -5.20 17.17 13.08
C ALA A 226 -5.26 17.68 14.52
N CYS A 227 -4.57 17.01 15.44
CA CYS A 227 -4.37 17.53 16.79
C CYS A 227 -3.51 18.81 16.77
N GLU A 228 -3.81 19.74 17.67
CA GLU A 228 -2.97 20.91 17.89
C GLU A 228 -1.62 20.49 18.50
N GLY A 229 -0.52 21.10 18.05
CA GLY A 229 0.85 20.76 18.47
C GLY A 229 1.17 20.95 19.97
N TYR A 230 0.20 21.40 20.78
CA TYR A 230 0.35 21.68 22.21
C TYR A 230 -0.84 21.24 23.07
N ASP A 231 -1.74 20.39 22.54
CA ASP A 231 -2.84 19.79 23.31
C ASP A 231 -2.70 18.25 23.45
N PRO A 232 -1.93 17.78 24.45
CA PRO A 232 -1.79 16.35 24.76
C PRO A 232 -3.11 15.67 25.16
N GLU A 233 -4.12 16.42 25.62
CA GLU A 233 -5.37 15.84 26.13
C GLU A 233 -6.27 15.34 24.99
N SER A 234 -6.25 16.03 23.84
CA SER A 234 -6.90 15.53 22.63
C SER A 234 -6.37 14.17 22.16
N LYS A 235 -5.16 13.76 22.58
CA LYS A 235 -4.49 12.50 22.18
C LYS A 235 -4.52 11.38 23.22
N GLY A 236 -5.00 11.65 24.44
CA GLY A 236 -4.85 10.72 25.56
C GLY A 236 -5.53 9.35 25.36
N LYS A 237 -6.60 9.28 24.56
CA LYS A 237 -7.34 8.02 24.34
C LYS A 237 -6.55 7.05 23.45
N VAL A 238 -5.98 7.55 22.36
CA VAL A 238 -5.24 6.72 21.40
C VAL A 238 -3.82 6.42 21.89
N GLU A 239 -3.15 7.33 22.60
CA GLU A 239 -1.85 7.04 23.24
C GLU A 239 -1.97 5.88 24.25
N ALA A 240 -3.06 5.89 25.04
CA ALA A 240 -3.39 4.78 25.93
C ALA A 240 -3.70 3.49 25.15
N GLY A 241 -4.39 3.60 24.01
CA GLY A 241 -4.66 2.49 23.10
C GLY A 241 -3.37 1.84 22.56
N VAL A 242 -2.45 2.64 22.01
CA VAL A 242 -1.14 2.17 21.52
C VAL A 242 -0.35 1.50 22.63
N LYS A 243 -0.29 2.11 23.83
CA LYS A 243 0.39 1.50 24.99
C LYS A 243 -0.25 0.16 25.37
N TYR A 244 -1.58 0.09 25.33
CA TYR A 244 -2.31 -1.13 25.66
C TYR A 244 -1.99 -2.26 24.67
N VAL A 245 -2.01 -1.99 23.35
CA VAL A 245 -1.62 -2.96 22.33
C VAL A 245 -0.21 -3.47 22.56
N LYS A 246 0.77 -2.56 22.77
CA LYS A 246 2.16 -2.98 23.01
C LYS A 246 2.26 -3.90 24.21
N GLN A 247 1.70 -3.51 25.34
CA GLN A 247 1.93 -4.19 26.62
C GLN A 247 1.06 -5.44 26.83
N ASN A 248 -0.15 -5.47 26.28
CA ASN A 248 -1.12 -6.54 26.57
C ASN A 248 -1.37 -7.48 25.38
N ALA A 249 -1.08 -7.06 24.15
CA ALA A 249 -1.29 -7.91 22.97
C ALA A 249 0.01 -8.53 22.45
N LEU A 250 1.11 -7.79 22.48
CA LEU A 250 2.34 -8.16 21.77
C LEU A 250 3.55 -8.44 22.69
N TYR A 251 3.70 -7.69 23.79
CA TYR A 251 4.88 -7.82 24.64
C TYR A 251 4.89 -9.17 25.38
N GLY A 252 5.98 -9.91 25.21
CA GLY A 252 6.15 -11.24 25.81
C GLY A 252 5.60 -12.40 24.98
N GLU A 253 4.96 -12.12 23.85
CA GLU A 253 4.40 -13.14 22.96
C GLU A 253 5.39 -13.57 21.86
N THR A 254 5.22 -14.80 21.38
CA THR A 254 6.01 -15.37 20.28
C THR A 254 5.10 -16.07 19.28
N PHE A 255 5.34 -15.86 17.99
CA PHE A 255 4.47 -16.35 16.91
C PHE A 255 5.23 -17.26 15.94
N THR A 256 4.54 -18.26 15.38
CA THR A 256 5.13 -19.17 14.38
C THR A 256 5.31 -18.48 13.03
N ASP A 257 4.40 -17.60 12.65
CA ASP A 257 4.42 -16.84 11.40
C ASP A 257 3.51 -15.59 11.51
N TRP A 258 3.40 -14.84 10.42
CA TRP A 258 2.56 -13.64 10.33
C TRP A 258 1.07 -13.93 10.38
N ASP A 259 0.63 -15.12 9.96
CA ASP A 259 -0.77 -15.51 9.99
C ASP A 259 -1.21 -15.82 11.43
N ALA A 260 -0.36 -16.50 12.20
CA ALA A 260 -0.55 -16.72 13.63
C ALA A 260 -0.63 -15.40 14.41
N LEU A 261 0.25 -14.43 14.11
CA LEU A 261 0.17 -13.10 14.72
C LEU A 261 -1.14 -12.39 14.37
N LYS A 262 -1.59 -12.44 13.10
CA LYS A 262 -2.87 -11.84 12.70
C LYS A 262 -4.05 -12.48 13.45
N ALA A 263 -4.08 -13.82 13.52
CA ALA A 263 -5.12 -14.56 14.23
C ALA A 263 -5.15 -14.18 15.71
N HIS A 264 -3.99 -14.17 16.37
CA HIS A 264 -3.87 -13.74 17.77
C HIS A 264 -4.37 -12.31 18.00
N MET A 265 -4.03 -11.38 17.09
CA MET A 265 -4.51 -10.00 17.19
C MET A 265 -6.03 -9.90 17.07
N THR A 266 -6.64 -10.66 16.16
CA THR A 266 -8.11 -10.74 16.03
C THR A 266 -8.75 -11.31 17.29
N ASP A 267 -8.25 -12.45 17.78
CA ASP A 267 -8.77 -13.10 18.98
C ASP A 267 -8.64 -12.23 20.23
N TRP A 268 -7.49 -11.55 20.38
CA TRP A 268 -7.26 -10.62 21.47
C TRP A 268 -8.15 -9.38 21.38
N LEU A 269 -8.37 -8.83 20.19
CA LEU A 269 -9.26 -7.68 20.00
C LEU A 269 -10.70 -8.02 20.41
N ASP A 270 -11.23 -9.11 19.86
CA ASP A 270 -12.64 -9.49 20.01
C ASP A 270 -12.94 -10.16 21.35
N GLY A 271 -11.97 -10.89 21.91
CA GLY A 271 -12.12 -11.63 23.16
C GLY A 271 -11.67 -10.88 24.41
N ILE A 272 -10.73 -9.94 24.29
CA ILE A 272 -10.11 -9.28 25.45
C ILE A 272 -10.29 -7.76 25.37
N ALA A 273 -9.76 -7.12 24.34
CA ALA A 273 -9.65 -5.67 24.27
C ALA A 273 -11.01 -4.96 24.24
N ASN A 274 -11.95 -5.50 23.46
CA ASN A 274 -13.29 -4.94 23.29
C ASN A 274 -14.33 -5.52 24.27
N GLN A 275 -13.98 -6.57 25.04
CA GLN A 275 -14.83 -7.16 26.09
C GLN A 275 -14.46 -6.70 27.51
N ARG A 276 -13.28 -6.08 27.70
CA ARG A 276 -12.87 -5.56 29.00
C ARG A 276 -13.80 -4.44 29.47
N ARG A 277 -13.98 -4.31 30.78
CA ARG A 277 -14.59 -3.13 31.37
C ARG A 277 -13.62 -1.95 31.29
N HIS A 278 -13.89 -0.98 30.43
CA HIS A 278 -12.97 0.14 30.21
C HIS A 278 -13.01 1.13 31.38
N GLY A 279 -11.84 1.55 31.88
CA GLY A 279 -11.73 2.34 33.11
C GLY A 279 -12.45 3.70 33.07
N THR A 280 -12.49 4.35 31.91
CA THR A 280 -13.16 5.66 31.75
C THR A 280 -14.68 5.55 31.57
N THR A 281 -15.17 4.60 30.77
CA THR A 281 -16.61 4.47 30.46
C THR A 281 -17.33 3.57 31.44
N GLY A 282 -16.60 2.74 32.19
CA GLY A 282 -17.17 1.72 33.06
C GLY A 282 -17.94 0.63 32.31
N GLN A 283 -17.85 0.56 30.99
CA GLN A 283 -18.60 -0.38 30.16
C GLN A 283 -17.66 -1.18 29.28
N GLN A 284 -18.16 -2.30 28.73
CA GLN A 284 -17.44 -3.06 27.73
C GLN A 284 -17.56 -2.34 26.38
N PRO A 285 -16.45 -2.02 25.69
CA PRO A 285 -16.48 -1.27 24.44
C PRO A 285 -17.42 -1.87 23.38
N ALA A 286 -17.41 -3.19 23.18
CA ALA A 286 -18.28 -3.86 22.21
C ALA A 286 -19.77 -3.68 22.53
N ILE A 287 -20.16 -3.90 23.79
CA ILE A 287 -21.54 -3.73 24.25
C ILE A 287 -21.96 -2.26 24.14
N HIS A 288 -21.09 -1.35 24.58
CA HIS A 288 -21.37 0.08 24.54
C HIS A 288 -21.56 0.58 23.10
N TYR A 289 -20.71 0.11 22.19
CA TYR A 289 -20.80 0.41 20.77
C TYR A 289 -22.13 -0.07 20.17
N ALA A 290 -22.44 -1.36 20.34
CA ALA A 290 -23.65 -1.96 19.77
C ALA A 290 -24.94 -1.31 20.29
N ALA A 291 -24.97 -0.95 21.57
CA ALA A 291 -26.15 -0.35 22.20
C ALA A 291 -26.36 1.13 21.82
N ASN A 292 -25.28 1.93 21.78
CA ASN A 292 -25.40 3.39 21.81
C ASN A 292 -24.71 4.12 20.65
N GLU A 293 -23.80 3.48 19.91
CA GLU A 293 -22.98 4.17 18.90
C GLU A 293 -23.20 3.65 17.49
N GLN A 294 -23.41 2.35 17.30
CA GLN A 294 -23.51 1.72 15.97
C GLN A 294 -24.56 2.39 15.07
N GLY A 295 -25.73 2.74 15.61
CA GLY A 295 -26.80 3.41 14.88
C GLY A 295 -26.49 4.85 14.44
N HIS A 296 -25.44 5.47 15.00
CA HIS A 296 -24.99 6.82 14.67
C HIS A 296 -23.82 6.84 13.68
N MET A 297 -23.26 5.68 13.34
CA MET A 297 -22.19 5.57 12.36
C MET A 297 -22.72 5.86 10.95
N ARG A 298 -21.92 6.54 10.14
CA ARG A 298 -22.24 6.75 8.73
C ARG A 298 -22.01 5.47 7.95
N ALA A 299 -22.86 5.21 6.96
CA ALA A 299 -22.67 4.09 6.05
C ALA A 299 -21.30 4.21 5.36
N TYR A 300 -20.54 3.13 5.37
CA TYR A 300 -19.25 3.05 4.71
C TYR A 300 -19.35 2.15 3.48
N LEU A 301 -18.98 2.71 2.33
CA LEU A 301 -18.79 1.96 1.09
C LEU A 301 -17.32 2.09 0.71
N THR A 302 -16.63 0.96 0.59
CA THR A 302 -15.22 0.92 0.18
C THR A 302 -15.04 1.72 -1.12
N PRO A 303 -14.27 2.82 -1.09
CA PRO A 303 -14.04 3.62 -2.29
C PRO A 303 -13.24 2.83 -3.32
N SER A 304 -13.51 3.05 -4.61
CA SER A 304 -12.78 2.41 -5.71
C SER A 304 -11.27 2.69 -5.71
N CYS A 305 -10.82 3.74 -5.03
CA CYS A 305 -9.40 4.04 -4.84
C CYS A 305 -8.69 3.12 -3.82
N VAL A 306 -9.45 2.36 -3.01
CA VAL A 306 -8.94 1.31 -2.11
C VAL A 306 -8.85 -0.03 -2.84
N ASP A 307 -9.83 -0.34 -3.70
CA ASP A 307 -9.91 -1.54 -4.55
C ASP A 307 -8.91 -1.56 -5.70
N ALA A 308 -8.00 -0.59 -5.78
CA ALA A 308 -6.77 -0.73 -6.51
C ALA A 308 -5.91 -1.79 -5.79
N THR A 309 -6.29 -3.06 -5.94
CA THR A 309 -5.40 -4.23 -5.85
C THR A 309 -4.01 -3.81 -6.29
N ALA A 310 -3.02 -4.15 -5.49
CA ALA A 310 -1.60 -3.81 -5.52
C ALA A 310 -0.87 -4.03 -6.87
N SER A 311 -1.42 -3.53 -7.97
CA SER A 311 -1.07 -3.83 -9.35
C SER A 311 -1.24 -2.59 -10.24
N GLN A 312 -2.22 -1.72 -9.99
CA GLN A 312 -2.64 -0.70 -10.98
C GLN A 312 -1.89 0.63 -10.99
N ALA A 313 -0.96 0.88 -10.06
CA ALA A 313 -0.15 2.09 -10.14
C ALA A 313 0.84 1.97 -11.31
N ARG A 314 0.50 2.58 -12.46
CA ARG A 314 1.40 2.72 -13.61
C ARG A 314 2.64 3.52 -13.20
N ILE A 315 3.76 2.84 -12.99
CA ILE A 315 5.03 3.46 -12.62
C ILE A 315 5.72 3.97 -13.88
N THR A 316 6.18 5.23 -13.87
CA THR A 316 6.92 5.76 -15.03
C THR A 316 8.38 5.32 -15.01
N ARG A 317 8.88 4.77 -16.13
CA ARG A 317 10.30 4.44 -16.35
C ARG A 317 10.82 5.10 -17.62
N LYS A 318 12.12 5.45 -17.62
CA LYS A 318 12.81 5.95 -18.81
C LYS A 318 13.50 4.77 -19.51
N ALA A 319 13.26 4.60 -20.80
CA ALA A 319 14.00 3.66 -21.62
C ALA A 319 15.40 4.22 -21.92
N ASP A 320 16.41 3.36 -21.93
CA ASP A 320 17.76 3.76 -22.31
C ASP A 320 17.92 3.93 -23.84
N LYS A 321 19.13 4.28 -24.28
CA LYS A 321 19.47 4.42 -25.71
C LYS A 321 19.31 3.13 -26.52
N THR A 322 19.24 1.98 -25.85
CA THR A 322 19.01 0.66 -26.45
C THR A 322 17.56 0.21 -26.29
N GLY A 323 16.66 1.09 -25.83
CA GLY A 323 15.24 0.78 -25.67
C GLY A 323 14.97 -0.23 -24.57
N LEU A 324 15.76 -0.24 -23.49
CA LEU A 324 15.53 -1.10 -22.33
C LEU A 324 15.03 -0.28 -21.13
N ILE A 325 14.04 -0.79 -20.42
CA ILE A 325 13.60 -0.28 -19.12
C ILE A 325 14.05 -1.22 -18.00
N ALA A 326 14.38 -0.66 -16.84
CA ALA A 326 14.71 -1.45 -15.65
C ALA A 326 13.45 -1.71 -14.81
N TRP A 327 13.21 -2.97 -14.46
CA TRP A 327 12.11 -3.42 -13.60
C TRP A 327 12.55 -4.62 -12.75
N GLN A 328 12.40 -4.52 -11.42
CA GLN A 328 12.73 -5.57 -10.46
C GLN A 328 14.09 -6.27 -10.73
N SER A 329 15.17 -5.49 -10.85
CA SER A 329 16.53 -5.99 -11.13
C SER A 329 16.74 -6.67 -12.51
N ASN A 330 15.75 -6.59 -13.40
CA ASN A 330 15.82 -7.07 -14.79
C ASN A 330 15.63 -5.92 -15.79
N LYS A 331 15.99 -6.16 -17.06
CA LYS A 331 15.82 -5.20 -18.15
C LYS A 331 14.85 -5.74 -19.20
N TYR A 332 13.85 -4.95 -19.57
CA TYR A 332 12.83 -5.32 -20.55
C TYR A 332 12.85 -4.37 -21.74
N SER A 333 12.80 -4.91 -22.95
CA SER A 333 12.81 -4.09 -24.18
C SER A 333 11.49 -3.38 -24.47
N VAL A 334 11.56 -2.18 -25.04
CA VAL A 334 10.45 -1.43 -25.64
C VAL A 334 10.71 -1.21 -27.13
N PRO A 335 9.67 -0.98 -27.96
CA PRO A 335 9.85 -0.71 -29.39
C PRO A 335 10.80 0.45 -29.64
N MET A 336 11.56 0.39 -30.74
CA MET A 336 12.62 1.34 -31.10
C MET A 336 12.16 2.81 -31.08
N ALA A 337 10.90 3.08 -31.47
CA ALA A 337 10.31 4.41 -31.43
C ALA A 337 10.28 5.05 -30.01
N TYR A 338 10.39 4.24 -28.96
CA TYR A 338 10.37 4.65 -27.56
C TYR A 338 11.76 4.65 -26.91
N GLN A 339 12.85 4.55 -27.69
CA GLN A 339 14.21 4.74 -27.17
C GLN A 339 14.36 6.13 -26.55
N CYS A 340 15.04 6.22 -25.41
CA CYS A 340 15.17 7.46 -24.62
C CYS A 340 13.85 8.10 -24.12
N ALA A 341 12.69 7.51 -24.41
CA ALA A 341 11.39 8.01 -23.99
C ALA A 341 11.01 7.54 -22.58
N ARG A 342 9.99 8.21 -22.00
CA ARG A 342 9.37 7.78 -20.73
C ARG A 342 8.12 6.97 -21.06
N VAL A 343 7.93 5.85 -20.36
CA VAL A 343 6.84 4.91 -20.55
C VAL A 343 6.20 4.55 -19.20
N ALA A 344 4.92 4.25 -19.21
CA ALA A 344 4.20 3.74 -18.05
C ALA A 344 4.33 2.21 -17.99
N VAL A 345 4.72 1.68 -16.83
CA VAL A 345 4.93 0.25 -16.59
C VAL A 345 3.94 -0.20 -15.53
N HIS A 346 3.25 -1.29 -15.82
CA HIS A 346 2.23 -1.88 -14.99
C HIS A 346 2.48 -3.39 -14.93
N GLU A 347 2.47 -3.97 -13.74
CA GLU A 347 2.61 -5.42 -13.56
C GLU A 347 1.29 -5.97 -13.05
N ALA A 348 0.70 -6.90 -13.80
CA ALA A 348 -0.49 -7.63 -13.38
C ALA A 348 -0.40 -9.09 -13.83
N ASN A 349 -0.80 -10.01 -12.94
CA ASN A 349 -0.90 -11.45 -13.22
C ASN A 349 0.39 -12.05 -13.82
N GLY A 350 1.57 -11.61 -13.35
CA GLY A 350 2.86 -12.09 -13.86
C GLY A 350 3.24 -11.56 -15.25
N VAL A 351 2.56 -10.52 -15.74
CA VAL A 351 2.86 -9.84 -17.01
C VAL A 351 3.14 -8.36 -16.76
N ILE A 352 4.24 -7.87 -17.34
CA ILE A 352 4.62 -6.47 -17.38
C ILE A 352 4.04 -5.86 -18.65
N GLN A 353 3.07 -4.97 -18.49
CA GLN A 353 2.51 -4.15 -19.55
C GLN A 353 3.19 -2.78 -19.56
N ILE A 354 3.77 -2.44 -20.70
CA ILE A 354 4.40 -1.15 -20.95
C ILE A 354 3.49 -0.36 -21.89
N SER A 355 3.17 0.87 -21.52
CA SER A 355 2.25 1.74 -22.23
C SER A 355 2.82 3.12 -22.47
N ASP A 356 2.35 3.75 -23.54
CA ASP A 356 2.63 5.14 -23.87
C ASP A 356 2.01 6.07 -22.81
N LEU A 357 2.74 7.09 -22.36
CA LEU A 357 2.26 8.02 -21.33
C LEU A 357 1.16 8.96 -21.83
N SER A 358 1.17 9.29 -23.12
CA SER A 358 0.25 10.25 -23.74
C SER A 358 -1.03 9.59 -24.23
N THR A 359 -0.93 8.41 -24.84
CA THR A 359 -2.06 7.72 -25.45
C THR A 359 -2.61 6.56 -24.60
N HIS A 360 -1.90 6.20 -23.52
CA HIS A 360 -2.20 5.04 -22.66
C HIS A 360 -2.26 3.68 -23.38
N LYS A 361 -1.93 3.63 -24.67
CA LYS A 361 -1.89 2.43 -25.48
C LYS A 361 -0.75 1.52 -25.02
N VAL A 362 -1.01 0.22 -24.92
CA VAL A 362 0.02 -0.79 -24.62
C VAL A 362 0.95 -0.91 -25.83
N ILE A 363 2.25 -0.71 -25.58
CA ILE A 363 3.31 -0.71 -26.59
C ILE A 363 4.19 -1.96 -26.50
N ALA A 364 4.25 -2.61 -25.35
CA ALA A 364 4.95 -3.86 -25.15
C ALA A 364 4.39 -4.64 -23.97
N GLU A 365 4.46 -5.96 -24.06
CA GLU A 365 4.12 -6.89 -22.97
C GLU A 365 5.25 -7.90 -22.78
N HIS A 366 5.57 -8.22 -21.53
CA HIS A 366 6.60 -9.20 -21.17
C HIS A 366 6.12 -10.05 -20.01
N ALA A 367 6.49 -11.33 -19.99
CA ALA A 367 6.36 -12.14 -18.76
C ALA A 367 7.35 -11.65 -17.70
N VAL A 368 6.94 -11.63 -16.43
CA VAL A 368 7.83 -11.32 -15.30
C VAL A 368 8.87 -12.41 -15.17
N CYS A 369 10.15 -12.03 -15.21
CA CYS A 369 11.26 -12.94 -14.95
C CYS A 369 11.58 -12.97 -13.45
N LEU A 370 11.59 -14.16 -12.86
CA LEU A 370 11.87 -14.38 -11.42
C LEU A 370 13.37 -14.39 -11.09
N GLU A 371 14.23 -14.60 -12.10
CA GLU A 371 15.68 -14.49 -11.95
C GLU A 371 16.12 -13.02 -11.87
N LYS A 372 17.35 -12.74 -11.41
CA LYS A 372 17.87 -11.37 -11.26
C LYS A 372 18.96 -11.09 -12.29
N GLY A 373 18.98 -9.87 -12.83
CA GLY A 373 20.03 -9.39 -13.74
C GLY A 373 19.83 -9.76 -15.21
N GLN A 374 18.67 -10.32 -15.58
CA GLN A 374 18.39 -10.78 -16.93
C GLN A 374 17.97 -9.63 -17.87
N ILE A 375 18.25 -9.81 -19.17
CA ILE A 375 17.79 -8.90 -20.23
C ILE A 375 16.78 -9.62 -21.13
N ILE A 376 15.50 -9.26 -20.97
CA ILE A 376 14.38 -9.82 -21.71
C ILE A 376 14.11 -8.95 -22.93
N LYS A 377 14.49 -9.47 -24.11
CA LYS A 377 14.37 -8.76 -25.39
C LYS A 377 13.30 -9.39 -26.26
N ASN A 378 12.36 -8.57 -26.73
CA ASN A 378 11.48 -8.92 -27.84
C ASN A 378 12.18 -8.53 -29.16
N ARG A 379 12.39 -9.51 -30.04
CA ARG A 379 13.09 -9.32 -31.32
C ARG A 379 12.37 -8.34 -32.26
N HIS A 380 11.06 -8.18 -32.12
CA HIS A 380 10.27 -7.25 -32.94
C HIS A 380 10.51 -5.78 -32.57
N HIS A 381 10.98 -5.49 -31.36
CA HIS A 381 11.20 -4.11 -30.90
C HIS A 381 12.36 -3.40 -31.61
N TYR A 382 13.26 -4.14 -32.24
CA TYR A 382 14.48 -3.62 -32.87
C TYR A 382 14.44 -3.67 -34.40
N ARG A 383 13.27 -3.89 -34.98
CA ARG A 383 13.10 -4.01 -36.43
C ARG A 383 12.03 -3.02 -36.89
N ASP A 384 12.38 -2.18 -37.84
CA ASP A 384 11.40 -1.31 -38.49
C ASP A 384 10.58 -2.12 -39.50
N MET A 385 9.30 -2.34 -39.18
CA MET A 385 8.39 -3.07 -40.06
C MET A 385 7.91 -2.22 -41.23
N SER A 386 7.89 -0.89 -41.09
CA SER A 386 7.44 0.03 -42.14
C SER A 386 8.44 0.05 -43.29
N LEU A 387 9.73 0.24 -42.98
CA LEU A 387 10.82 0.17 -43.96
C LEU A 387 10.84 -1.16 -44.73
N ARG A 388 10.48 -2.27 -44.07
CA ARG A 388 10.47 -3.58 -44.70
C ARG A 388 9.25 -3.80 -45.61
N ILE A 389 8.10 -3.23 -45.25
CA ILE A 389 6.93 -3.20 -46.13
C ILE A 389 7.23 -2.34 -47.36
N GLU A 390 7.80 -1.14 -47.18
CA GLU A 390 8.22 -0.27 -48.28
C GLU A 390 9.22 -0.95 -49.21
N THR A 391 10.19 -1.68 -48.66
CA THR A 391 11.15 -2.47 -49.46
C THR A 391 10.43 -3.56 -50.26
N LEU A 392 9.49 -4.29 -49.67
CA LEU A 392 8.73 -5.34 -50.35
C LEU A 392 7.81 -4.79 -51.43
N GLU A 393 7.16 -3.64 -51.18
CA GLU A 393 6.35 -2.95 -52.19
C GLU A 393 7.24 -2.47 -53.35
N LYS A 394 8.41 -1.89 -53.05
CA LYS A 394 9.39 -1.50 -54.07
C LYS A 394 9.88 -2.70 -54.89
N ASP A 395 10.20 -3.82 -54.25
CA ASP A 395 10.61 -5.04 -54.93
C ASP A 395 9.52 -5.58 -55.87
N LEU A 396 8.25 -5.46 -55.50
CA LEU A 396 7.12 -5.83 -56.37
C LEU A 396 6.97 -4.87 -57.56
N HIS A 397 7.22 -3.57 -57.35
CA HIS A 397 7.26 -2.58 -58.42
C HIS A 397 8.41 -2.82 -59.41
N GLU A 398 9.54 -3.38 -58.96
CA GLU A 398 10.65 -3.76 -59.84
C GLU A 398 10.39 -5.10 -60.57
N LEU A 399 9.61 -6.01 -59.97
CA LEU A 399 9.30 -7.33 -60.55
C LEU A 399 8.23 -7.31 -61.65
N LEU A 400 7.30 -6.36 -61.61
CA LEU A 400 6.18 -6.30 -62.55
C LEU A 400 6.24 -5.02 -63.41
N PRO A 401 5.99 -5.11 -64.73
CA PRO A 401 6.17 -4.00 -65.66
C PRO A 401 5.12 -2.87 -65.53
N SER A 402 3.99 -3.11 -64.86
CA SER A 402 2.87 -2.16 -64.75
C SER A 402 2.70 -1.64 -63.32
N PRO A 403 3.12 -0.39 -63.01
CA PRO A 403 3.07 0.16 -61.66
C PRO A 403 1.64 0.31 -61.10
N ALA A 404 0.65 0.55 -61.97
CA ALA A 404 -0.75 0.69 -61.56
C ALA A 404 -1.32 -0.62 -60.99
N VAL A 405 -0.99 -1.73 -61.65
CA VAL A 405 -1.35 -3.09 -61.24
C VAL A 405 -0.71 -3.44 -59.90
N VAL A 406 0.56 -3.09 -59.69
CA VAL A 406 1.27 -3.35 -58.41
C VAL A 406 0.63 -2.57 -57.26
N THR A 407 0.30 -1.29 -57.45
CA THR A 407 -0.36 -0.47 -56.43
C THR A 407 -1.72 -1.05 -56.03
N GLN A 408 -2.50 -1.50 -57.02
CA GLN A 408 -3.81 -2.15 -56.78
C GLN A 408 -3.65 -3.50 -56.07
N LEU A 409 -2.65 -4.31 -56.45
CA LEU A 409 -2.34 -5.58 -55.79
C LEU A 409 -1.96 -5.36 -54.31
N CYS A 410 -1.08 -4.40 -54.01
CA CYS A 410 -0.70 -4.03 -52.65
C CYS A 410 -1.93 -3.57 -51.84
N ALA A 411 -2.78 -2.73 -52.42
CA ALA A 411 -4.02 -2.29 -51.79
C ALA A 411 -4.98 -3.45 -51.47
N LEU A 412 -5.13 -4.41 -52.40
CA LEU A 412 -5.97 -5.60 -52.21
C LEU A 412 -5.44 -6.55 -51.17
N LEU A 413 -4.12 -6.80 -51.14
CA LEU A 413 -3.48 -7.64 -50.12
C LEU A 413 -3.63 -7.00 -48.74
N LYS A 414 -3.51 -5.66 -48.66
CA LYS A 414 -3.70 -4.89 -47.42
C LYS A 414 -5.15 -4.93 -46.95
N ALA A 415 -6.11 -4.78 -47.86
CA ALA A 415 -7.54 -4.86 -47.55
C ALA A 415 -7.97 -6.27 -47.14
N SER A 416 -7.43 -7.29 -47.78
CA SER A 416 -7.79 -8.69 -47.53
C SER A 416 -7.24 -9.23 -46.22
N SER A 417 -6.07 -8.76 -45.76
CA SER A 417 -5.41 -9.27 -44.55
C SER A 417 -4.53 -8.21 -43.88
N PRO A 418 -5.12 -7.16 -43.28
CA PRO A 418 -4.37 -6.02 -42.75
C PRO A 418 -3.41 -6.38 -41.62
N LYS A 419 -3.75 -7.40 -40.81
CA LYS A 419 -2.92 -7.85 -39.67
C LYS A 419 -1.65 -8.60 -40.08
N ILE A 420 -1.64 -9.22 -41.25
CA ILE A 420 -0.52 -10.04 -41.76
C ILE A 420 -0.01 -9.55 -43.13
N TYR A 421 -0.24 -8.27 -43.43
CA TYR A 421 0.03 -7.67 -44.75
C TYR A 421 1.46 -7.89 -45.23
N LYS A 422 2.46 -7.76 -44.35
CA LYS A 422 3.87 -8.03 -44.65
C LYS A 422 4.08 -9.45 -45.20
N ASP A 423 3.49 -10.44 -44.55
CA ASP A 423 3.67 -11.84 -44.92
C ASP A 423 2.91 -12.16 -46.23
N GLN A 424 1.80 -11.47 -46.48
CA GLN A 424 1.09 -11.51 -47.76
C GLN A 424 1.91 -10.88 -48.89
N LEU A 425 2.59 -9.75 -48.67
CA LEU A 425 3.52 -9.15 -49.64
C LEU A 425 4.71 -10.07 -49.93
N ALA A 426 5.33 -10.63 -48.90
CA ALA A 426 6.45 -11.55 -49.05
C ALA A 426 6.04 -12.83 -49.81
N GLY A 427 4.87 -13.39 -49.49
CA GLY A 427 4.30 -14.54 -50.18
C GLY A 427 3.94 -14.22 -51.63
N ALA A 428 3.31 -13.07 -51.90
CA ALA A 428 2.99 -12.64 -53.26
C ALA A 428 4.26 -12.44 -54.10
N LYS A 429 5.30 -11.80 -53.53
CA LYS A 429 6.62 -11.68 -54.17
C LYS A 429 7.21 -13.03 -54.52
N GLN A 430 7.17 -14.00 -53.59
CA GLN A 430 7.69 -15.34 -53.84
C GLN A 430 6.94 -16.03 -54.99
N VAL A 431 5.61 -16.04 -54.94
CA VAL A 431 4.76 -16.67 -55.97
C VAL A 431 5.00 -16.05 -57.35
N LEU A 432 5.05 -14.72 -57.44
CA LEU A 432 5.30 -14.01 -58.70
C LEU A 432 6.72 -14.27 -59.21
N THR A 433 7.72 -14.30 -58.32
CA THR A 433 9.10 -14.60 -58.71
C THR A 433 9.25 -16.04 -59.23
N GLU A 434 8.61 -17.02 -58.57
CA GLU A 434 8.59 -18.41 -59.02
C GLU A 434 7.89 -18.55 -60.39
N GLN A 435 6.79 -17.82 -60.59
CA GLN A 435 6.07 -17.80 -61.86
C GLN A 435 6.93 -17.19 -62.99
N ILE A 436 7.59 -16.06 -62.74
CA ILE A 436 8.45 -15.41 -63.72
C ILE A 436 9.63 -16.30 -64.11
N LYS A 437 10.21 -17.03 -63.15
CA LYS A 437 11.28 -18.00 -63.43
C LYS A 437 10.83 -19.18 -64.28
N GLN A 438 9.57 -19.60 -64.17
CA GLN A 438 9.05 -20.79 -64.86
C GLN A 438 8.53 -20.50 -66.28
N GLN A 439 8.00 -19.30 -66.55
CA GLN A 439 7.34 -18.99 -67.83
C GLN A 439 7.75 -17.65 -68.47
N GLY A 440 8.67 -16.89 -67.86
CA GLY A 440 9.04 -15.55 -68.33
C GLY A 440 8.05 -14.48 -67.86
N ALA A 441 7.84 -13.43 -68.65
CA ALA A 441 6.99 -12.31 -68.24
C ALA A 441 5.51 -12.73 -68.10
N ILE A 442 4.85 -12.30 -67.01
CA ILE A 442 3.41 -12.52 -66.81
C ILE A 442 2.66 -11.49 -67.66
N PRO A 443 1.76 -11.89 -68.58
CA PRO A 443 0.99 -10.96 -69.39
C PRO A 443 0.11 -10.04 -68.54
N GLU A 444 0.03 -8.76 -68.91
CA GLU A 444 -0.71 -7.75 -68.14
C GLU A 444 -2.20 -8.10 -67.99
N ALA A 445 -2.83 -8.66 -69.02
CA ALA A 445 -4.23 -9.10 -68.98
C ALA A 445 -4.52 -10.13 -67.87
N VAL A 446 -3.53 -10.98 -67.54
CA VAL A 446 -3.66 -11.98 -66.47
C VAL A 446 -3.56 -11.28 -65.12
N LEU A 447 -2.65 -10.33 -64.97
CA LEU A 447 -2.49 -9.54 -63.74
C LEU A 447 -3.75 -8.71 -63.44
N THR A 448 -4.35 -8.07 -64.45
CA THR A 448 -5.61 -7.32 -64.28
C THR A 448 -6.75 -8.23 -63.83
N ARG A 449 -6.89 -9.41 -64.44
CA ARG A 449 -7.93 -10.39 -64.06
C ARG A 449 -7.74 -10.94 -62.64
N LEU A 450 -6.50 -11.03 -62.16
CA LEU A 450 -6.20 -11.44 -60.79
C LEU A 450 -6.60 -10.38 -59.75
N ILE A 451 -6.52 -9.11 -60.12
CA ILE A 451 -6.82 -7.94 -59.27
C ILE A 451 -8.33 -7.64 -59.21
N ASP A 452 -9.11 -8.00 -60.21
CA ASP A 452 -10.58 -7.77 -60.24
C ASP A 452 -11.38 -8.56 -59.18
N THR A 453 -10.71 -9.19 -58.22
CA THR A 453 -11.37 -10.06 -57.26
C THR A 453 -11.44 -9.43 -55.87
N PRO A 454 -12.61 -9.47 -55.20
CA PRO A 454 -12.85 -8.68 -53.98
C PRO A 454 -12.03 -9.09 -52.75
N ARG A 455 -11.39 -10.27 -52.76
CA ARG A 455 -10.45 -10.72 -51.73
C ARG A 455 -9.34 -11.54 -52.36
N LEU A 456 -8.10 -11.09 -52.21
CA LEU A 456 -6.92 -11.74 -52.75
C LEU A 456 -5.89 -11.92 -51.63
N THR A 457 -5.46 -13.16 -51.42
CA THR A 457 -4.37 -13.53 -50.52
C THR A 457 -3.22 -14.09 -51.35
N ALA A 458 -2.01 -14.18 -50.79
CA ALA A 458 -0.86 -14.80 -51.44
C ALA A 458 -1.15 -16.25 -51.86
N SER A 459 -1.87 -17.02 -51.04
CA SER A 459 -2.30 -18.39 -51.40
C SER A 459 -3.32 -18.38 -52.56
N GLY A 460 -4.30 -17.48 -52.52
CA GLY A 460 -5.27 -17.34 -53.61
C GLY A 460 -4.64 -16.84 -54.91
N LEU A 461 -3.59 -16.01 -54.83
CA LEU A 461 -2.78 -15.60 -55.97
C LEU A 461 -2.06 -16.82 -56.58
N LYS A 462 -1.47 -17.68 -55.76
CA LYS A 462 -0.83 -18.93 -56.19
C LYS A 462 -1.80 -19.86 -56.89
N GLU A 463 -2.92 -20.20 -56.25
CA GLU A 463 -3.94 -21.12 -56.80
C GLU A 463 -4.47 -20.64 -58.15
N ARG A 464 -4.63 -19.33 -58.34
CA ARG A 464 -5.16 -18.76 -59.59
C ARG A 464 -4.12 -18.69 -60.69
N LEU A 465 -2.86 -18.42 -60.35
CA LEU A 465 -1.77 -18.52 -61.30
C LEU A 465 -1.56 -19.97 -61.75
N GLU A 466 -1.76 -20.94 -60.86
CA GLU A 466 -1.78 -22.38 -61.17
C GLU A 466 -2.99 -22.76 -62.04
N ALA A 467 -4.19 -22.25 -61.73
CA ALA A 467 -5.38 -22.49 -62.54
C ALA A 467 -5.27 -21.87 -63.94
N TRP A 468 -4.71 -20.66 -64.04
CA TRP A 468 -4.40 -20.02 -65.32
C TRP A 468 -3.40 -20.85 -66.12
N ARG A 469 -2.33 -21.35 -65.47
CA ARG A 469 -1.35 -22.24 -66.09
C ARG A 469 -2.01 -23.49 -66.69
N GLN A 470 -2.93 -24.12 -65.95
CA GLN A 470 -3.68 -25.27 -66.44
C GLN A 470 -4.62 -24.93 -67.60
N SER A 471 -5.12 -23.69 -67.67
CA SER A 471 -5.96 -23.23 -68.78
C SER A 471 -5.17 -22.92 -70.06
N VAL A 472 -3.96 -22.34 -69.93
CA VAL A 472 -3.06 -22.07 -71.07
C VAL A 472 -2.61 -23.37 -71.73
N GLY A 473 -2.29 -24.39 -70.92
CA GLY A 473 -1.96 -25.72 -71.43
C GLY A 473 -3.14 -26.49 -72.05
N ARG A 474 -4.38 -26.01 -71.92
CA ARG A 474 -5.56 -26.54 -72.63
C ARG A 474 -5.87 -25.79 -73.92
N SER A 475 -5.50 -24.51 -74.01
CA SER A 475 -5.72 -23.69 -75.21
C SER A 475 -4.74 -23.95 -76.36
N ASP A 476 -3.61 -24.63 -76.10
CA ASP A 476 -2.73 -25.11 -77.18
C ASP A 476 -3.31 -26.36 -77.92
N ASP A 477 -4.39 -26.96 -77.41
CA ASP A 477 -5.01 -28.19 -77.97
C ASP A 477 -6.43 -27.96 -78.56
N SER A 478 -6.91 -26.72 -78.68
CA SER A 478 -8.26 -26.46 -79.20
C SER A 478 -8.33 -25.31 -80.20
N ASP A 479 -7.67 -25.49 -81.35
CA ASP A 479 -7.95 -24.74 -82.56
C ASP A 479 -8.92 -25.55 -83.45
N ALA A 480 -10.18 -25.66 -83.00
CA ALA A 480 -11.29 -26.16 -83.81
C ALA A 480 -12.63 -25.82 -83.14
N LEU A 481 -13.22 -24.68 -83.51
CA LEU A 481 -14.58 -24.54 -84.04
C LEU A 481 -15.11 -23.12 -83.83
N SER A 482 -15.54 -22.57 -84.95
CA SER A 482 -16.10 -21.25 -85.14
C SER A 482 -17.63 -21.24 -84.99
N MET A 483 -18.15 -20.08 -84.58
CA MET A 483 -19.52 -19.53 -84.80
C MET A 483 -20.70 -20.07 -83.96
N PRO A 484 -21.84 -19.33 -83.87
CA PRO A 484 -22.06 -17.98 -83.32
C PRO A 484 -23.29 -17.98 -82.33
N PRO A 485 -23.81 -16.83 -81.82
CA PRO A 485 -24.76 -16.82 -80.71
C PRO A 485 -26.22 -16.94 -81.18
N SER A 486 -27.06 -17.63 -80.40
CA SER A 486 -28.52 -17.48 -80.52
C SER A 486 -29.20 -17.52 -79.15
N GLU A 487 -30.04 -16.51 -78.94
CA GLU A 487 -30.99 -16.38 -77.84
C GLU A 487 -32.17 -17.35 -78.00
N GLN A 488 -32.87 -17.55 -76.88
CA GLN A 488 -34.19 -18.18 -76.72
C GLN A 488 -34.24 -19.71 -76.62
N ALA A 489 -34.33 -20.20 -75.38
CA ALA A 489 -35.31 -21.23 -75.02
C ALA A 489 -35.48 -21.24 -73.50
N THR A 490 -36.58 -20.65 -73.07
CA THR A 490 -37.20 -20.83 -71.76
C THR A 490 -37.68 -22.27 -71.57
N ALA A 491 -37.69 -22.68 -70.30
CA ALA A 491 -38.45 -23.78 -69.70
C ALA A 491 -37.80 -25.16 -69.59
N ALA A 492 -37.78 -25.60 -68.32
CA ALA A 492 -37.75 -26.97 -67.81
C ALA A 492 -36.40 -27.69 -67.73
N ILE A 493 -35.68 -27.50 -66.61
CA ILE A 493 -35.22 -28.62 -65.75
C ILE A 493 -35.32 -28.19 -64.28
N LYS A 494 -36.29 -28.78 -63.57
CA LYS A 494 -36.27 -28.98 -62.11
C LYS A 494 -35.31 -30.13 -61.84
N GLN A 495 -34.29 -29.95 -61.00
CA GLN A 495 -33.92 -30.88 -59.91
C GLN A 495 -32.68 -30.39 -59.13
N GLU A 496 -32.87 -30.34 -57.82
CA GLU A 496 -31.89 -30.55 -56.73
C GLU A 496 -30.81 -29.49 -56.45
N CYS A 497 -31.17 -28.59 -55.52
CA CYS A 497 -30.25 -27.73 -54.78
C CYS A 497 -30.08 -28.30 -53.35
N PRO A 498 -28.90 -28.81 -52.96
CA PRO A 498 -28.68 -29.41 -51.65
C PRO A 498 -28.17 -28.37 -50.64
N LEU A 499 -28.97 -27.32 -50.34
CA LEU A 499 -28.64 -26.36 -49.26
C LEU A 499 -29.85 -25.94 -48.40
N ALA A 500 -30.94 -26.70 -48.42
CA ALA A 500 -32.10 -26.47 -47.55
C ALA A 500 -31.95 -26.99 -46.10
N ARG A 501 -30.76 -27.46 -45.68
CA ARG A 501 -30.57 -28.13 -44.37
C ARG A 501 -30.07 -27.27 -43.21
N TYR A 502 -29.89 -25.96 -43.37
CA TYR A 502 -29.41 -25.10 -42.27
C TYR A 502 -30.20 -23.80 -42.11
N ARG A 503 -31.53 -23.89 -42.15
CA ARG A 503 -32.42 -22.81 -41.70
C ARG A 503 -33.43 -23.36 -40.70
N ALA A 504 -33.45 -22.75 -39.52
CA ALA A 504 -34.31 -23.02 -38.36
C ALA A 504 -33.81 -24.07 -37.35
N LEU A 505 -32.86 -23.65 -36.50
CA LEU A 505 -32.92 -23.97 -35.08
C LEU A 505 -33.04 -22.64 -34.32
N ASN A 506 -34.29 -22.27 -34.11
CA ASN A 506 -34.73 -21.16 -33.26
C ASN A 506 -34.38 -21.43 -31.79
N GLY A 507 -34.22 -20.35 -31.04
CA GLY A 507 -34.10 -20.39 -29.60
C GLY A 507 -35.42 -20.74 -28.88
N HIS A 508 -35.23 -20.90 -27.57
CA HIS A 508 -36.18 -20.81 -26.45
C HIS A 508 -37.13 -22.00 -26.18
N SER A 509 -36.69 -22.82 -25.22
CA SER A 509 -37.26 -22.95 -23.86
C SER A 509 -38.73 -23.39 -23.65
N ALA A 510 -38.79 -24.52 -22.92
CA ALA A 510 -39.71 -24.91 -21.84
C ALA A 510 -41.08 -25.53 -22.17
N GLY A 511 -41.34 -26.67 -21.51
CA GLY A 511 -42.65 -26.93 -20.92
C GLY A 511 -43.25 -28.32 -21.08
N GLN A 512 -42.87 -29.22 -20.16
CA GLN A 512 -43.71 -30.22 -19.48
C GLN A 512 -44.34 -31.41 -20.23
N GLY A 513 -44.14 -32.59 -19.63
CA GLY A 513 -45.18 -33.61 -19.51
C GLY A 513 -44.66 -35.01 -19.75
N GLU A 514 -44.32 -35.75 -18.69
CA GLU A 514 -44.62 -37.18 -18.66
C GLU A 514 -44.70 -37.71 -17.22
N SER A 515 -45.91 -38.14 -16.90
CA SER A 515 -46.34 -38.92 -15.76
C SER A 515 -46.00 -40.39 -15.95
N HIS A 516 -45.33 -41.02 -14.97
CA HIS A 516 -45.48 -42.45 -14.73
C HIS A 516 -45.56 -42.74 -13.24
N ALA A 517 -46.41 -43.71 -12.94
CA ALA A 517 -47.02 -43.99 -11.64
C ALA A 517 -46.58 -45.36 -11.11
N ILE A 518 -46.94 -45.58 -9.83
CA ILE A 518 -47.07 -46.87 -9.11
C ILE A 518 -45.71 -47.45 -8.65
N HIS A 519 -45.41 -47.69 -7.38
CA HIS A 519 -46.20 -48.09 -6.20
C HIS A 519 -45.70 -47.44 -4.91
#